data_AF-A0A6S7IML8-F1
#
_entry.id   AF-A0A6S7IML8-F1
#
_cell.length_a   1.000
_cell.length_b   1.000
_cell.length_c   1.000
_cell.angle_alpha   90.00
_cell.angle_beta   90.00
_cell.angle_gamma   90.00
#
_symmetry.space_group_name_H-M   'P 1'
#
loop_
_entity.id
_entity.type
_entity.pdbx_description
1 polymer ?
#
loop_
_entity_poly.entity_id
_entity_poly.type
_entity_poly.pdbx_seq_one_letter_code
_entity_poly.pdbx_strand_id
1 'polypeptide(L)'
;MGKIDNEFITVEEFITGEFVKYINNTGELCTEPNDEYSQKAECLAHFSFVKSDKKLILLDIQGSGANLYDPEVASLELLDDGEILFCAGNLSKMAIDTFIAFHACNKYCELLELQKL
;
A
#
# COMPACT_ATOMS: atom_id res chain seq x y z
N MET A 1 22.65 4.50 6.14
CA MET A 1 22.79 3.44 5.11
C MET A 1 24.05 2.65 5.39
N GLY A 2 23.92 1.34 5.47
CA GLY A 2 25.07 0.44 5.57
C GLY A 2 25.79 0.34 4.22
N LYS A 3 27.01 -0.18 4.23
CA LYS A 3 27.73 -0.57 3.02
C LYS A 3 28.35 -1.95 3.18
N ILE A 4 28.17 -2.81 2.19
CA ILE A 4 28.85 -4.10 2.07
C ILE A 4 29.44 -4.13 0.67
N ASP A 5 30.72 -4.48 0.54
CA ASP A 5 31.42 -4.59 -0.75
C ASP A 5 31.28 -3.35 -1.66
N ASN A 6 31.36 -2.15 -1.07
CA ASN A 6 31.16 -0.84 -1.71
C ASN A 6 29.74 -0.55 -2.24
N GLU A 7 28.77 -1.44 -2.05
CA GLU A 7 27.37 -1.21 -2.39
C GLU A 7 26.59 -0.65 -1.20
N PHE A 8 25.66 0.27 -1.48
CA PHE A 8 24.76 0.79 -0.45
C PHE A 8 23.67 -0.23 -0.15
N ILE A 9 23.41 -0.45 1.13
CA ILE A 9 22.35 -1.34 1.59
C ILE A 9 21.37 -0.63 2.52
N THR A 10 20.13 -1.09 2.46
CA THR A 10 19.11 -0.85 3.48
C THR A 10 19.14 -2.01 4.49
N VAL A 11 18.92 -1.69 5.76
CA VAL A 11 18.87 -2.67 6.85
C VAL A 11 17.69 -2.28 7.73
N GLU A 12 16.88 -3.26 8.08
CA GLU A 12 15.70 -3.12 8.92
C GLU A 12 15.65 -4.21 9.98
N GLU A 13 14.73 -4.08 10.93
CA GLU A 13 14.55 -5.07 11.98
C GLU A 13 14.00 -6.38 11.41
N PHE A 14 14.50 -7.51 11.91
CA PHE A 14 13.93 -8.80 11.54
C PHE A 14 12.55 -8.95 12.19
N ILE A 15 11.51 -9.09 11.36
CA ILE A 15 10.15 -9.29 11.82
C ILE A 15 9.83 -10.79 11.81
N THR A 16 9.55 -11.32 12.99
CA THR A 16 9.12 -12.72 13.15
C THR A 16 7.65 -12.88 12.78
N GLY A 17 7.30 -14.04 12.22
CA GLY A 17 5.92 -14.43 11.93
C GLY A 17 5.75 -14.83 10.47
N GLU A 18 4.51 -15.12 10.08
CA GLU A 18 4.20 -15.41 8.69
C GLU A 18 4.18 -14.12 7.88
N PHE A 19 4.90 -14.12 6.76
CA PHE A 19 4.82 -13.06 5.76
C PHE A 19 3.55 -13.23 4.94
N VAL A 20 2.77 -12.16 4.82
CA VAL A 20 1.55 -12.11 4.01
C VAL A 20 1.57 -10.84 3.17
N LYS A 21 1.28 -10.97 1.87
CA LYS A 21 0.98 -9.84 1.00
C LYS A 21 -0.54 -9.68 0.97
N TYR A 22 -1.05 -8.55 1.46
CA TYR A 22 -2.49 -8.27 1.54
C TYR A 22 -3.00 -7.57 0.28
N ILE A 23 -2.21 -6.64 -0.24
CA ILE A 23 -2.48 -5.89 -1.47
C ILE A 23 -1.18 -5.86 -2.27
N ASN A 24 -1.21 -6.04 -3.59
CA ASN A 24 -0.01 -5.89 -4.42
C ASN A 24 0.11 -4.45 -4.97
N ASN A 25 1.20 -4.16 -5.68
CA ASN A 25 1.43 -2.84 -6.27
C ASN A 25 0.55 -2.52 -7.49
N THR A 26 -0.15 -3.49 -8.09
CA THR A 26 -1.16 -3.24 -9.13
C THR A 26 -2.51 -2.86 -8.57
N GLY A 27 -2.69 -2.92 -7.24
CA GLY A 27 -3.94 -2.58 -6.54
C GLY A 27 -4.88 -3.76 -6.30
N GLU A 28 -4.45 -4.99 -6.60
CA GLU A 28 -5.25 -6.20 -6.41
C GLU A 28 -5.15 -6.71 -4.96
N LEU A 29 -6.27 -7.19 -4.45
CA LEU A 29 -6.34 -7.85 -3.14
C LEU A 29 -5.78 -9.27 -3.26
N CYS A 30 -4.85 -9.62 -2.37
CA CYS A 30 -4.11 -10.88 -2.42
C CYS A 30 -4.61 -11.91 -1.39
N THR A 31 -5.52 -11.51 -0.50
CA THR A 31 -6.01 -12.32 0.62
C THR A 31 -7.54 -12.39 0.65
N GLU A 32 -8.05 -13.35 1.43
CA GLU A 32 -9.49 -13.55 1.59
C GLU A 32 -10.16 -12.39 2.37
N PRO A 33 -11.37 -11.93 1.98
CA PRO A 33 -12.00 -10.72 2.54
C PRO A 33 -12.32 -10.76 4.05
N ASN A 34 -12.28 -11.94 4.67
CA ASN A 34 -12.65 -12.14 6.06
C ASN A 34 -11.46 -12.13 7.03
N ASP A 35 -10.23 -12.06 6.53
CA ASP A 35 -9.05 -11.92 7.39
C ASP A 35 -9.00 -10.53 8.04
N GLU A 36 -8.70 -10.48 9.34
CA GLU A 36 -8.72 -9.23 10.09
C GLU A 36 -7.64 -8.25 9.60
N TYR A 37 -6.46 -8.75 9.27
CA TYR A 37 -5.35 -7.92 8.81
C TYR A 37 -5.52 -7.50 7.35
N SER A 38 -6.10 -8.35 6.49
CA SER A 38 -6.55 -7.96 5.15
C SER A 38 -7.48 -6.76 5.20
N GLN A 39 -8.53 -6.83 6.03
CA GLN A 39 -9.50 -5.74 6.14
C GLN A 39 -8.85 -4.44 6.65
N LYS A 40 -7.89 -4.53 7.57
CA LYS A 40 -7.12 -3.36 8.04
C LYS A 40 -6.19 -2.81 6.95
N ALA A 41 -5.55 -3.67 6.17
CA ALA A 41 -4.69 -3.27 5.04
C ALA A 41 -5.51 -2.53 3.97
N GLU A 42 -6.64 -3.09 3.55
CA GLU A 42 -7.59 -2.46 2.63
C GLU A 42 -8.08 -1.10 3.16
N CYS A 43 -8.39 -1.04 4.46
CA CYS A 43 -8.79 0.20 5.11
C CYS A 43 -7.67 1.24 5.13
N LEU A 44 -6.41 0.83 5.34
CA LEU A 44 -5.24 1.72 5.30
C LEU A 44 -5.02 2.28 3.89
N ALA A 45 -5.11 1.45 2.86
CA ALA A 45 -5.04 1.88 1.46
C ALA A 45 -6.15 2.90 1.17
N HIS A 46 -7.41 2.57 1.46
CA HIS A 46 -8.55 3.48 1.29
C HIS A 46 -8.36 4.80 2.07
N PHE A 47 -7.98 4.72 3.34
CA PHE A 47 -7.73 5.89 4.18
C PHE A 47 -6.68 6.81 3.57
N SER A 48 -5.55 6.26 3.10
CA SER A 48 -4.49 7.06 2.47
C SER A 48 -4.97 7.80 1.22
N PHE A 49 -5.85 7.18 0.44
CA PHE A 49 -6.47 7.79 -0.74
C PHE A 49 -7.39 8.94 -0.39
N VAL A 50 -8.30 8.75 0.57
CA VAL A 50 -9.20 9.83 1.01
C VAL A 50 -8.41 10.95 1.69
N LYS A 51 -7.45 10.60 2.56
CA LYS A 51 -6.68 11.56 3.35
C LYS A 51 -5.76 12.43 2.51
N SER A 52 -5.31 11.94 1.35
CA SER A 52 -4.48 12.68 0.41
C SER A 52 -5.27 13.54 -0.59
N ASP A 53 -6.57 13.73 -0.38
CA ASP A 53 -7.48 14.35 -1.35
C ASP A 53 -7.47 13.62 -2.71
N LYS A 54 -7.41 12.28 -2.66
CA LYS A 54 -7.41 11.40 -3.84
C LYS A 54 -6.18 11.55 -4.75
N LYS A 55 -5.06 12.02 -4.19
CA LYS A 55 -3.82 12.25 -4.96
C LYS A 55 -2.86 11.07 -4.93
N LEU A 56 -2.91 10.23 -3.91
CA LEU A 56 -2.07 9.04 -3.80
C LEU A 56 -2.74 7.95 -2.98
N ILE A 57 -2.26 6.72 -3.11
CA ILE A 57 -2.70 5.56 -2.33
C ILE A 57 -1.48 4.72 -1.92
N LEU A 58 -1.51 4.19 -0.69
CA LEU A 58 -0.58 3.17 -0.24
C LEU A 58 -1.02 1.80 -0.77
N LEU A 59 -0.10 1.11 -1.44
CA LEU A 59 -0.25 -0.23 -1.99
C LEU A 59 0.94 -1.10 -1.59
N ASP A 60 1.05 -2.29 -2.20
CA ASP A 60 1.99 -3.34 -1.84
C ASP A 60 2.04 -3.61 -0.32
N ILE A 61 0.86 -3.56 0.31
CA ILE A 61 0.74 -3.71 1.76
C ILE A 61 1.03 -5.18 2.10
N GLN A 62 2.20 -5.39 2.70
CA GLN A 62 2.73 -6.70 3.06
C GLN A 62 3.35 -6.65 4.45
N GLY A 63 3.36 -7.77 5.14
CA GLY A 63 3.83 -7.79 6.51
C GLY A 63 3.59 -9.09 7.26
N SER A 64 3.77 -9.02 8.57
CA SER A 64 3.33 -10.05 9.50
C SER A 64 2.37 -9.48 10.54
N GLY A 65 1.07 -9.79 10.36
CA GLY A 65 0.00 -9.26 11.19
C GLY A 65 -0.06 -7.73 11.10
N ALA A 66 0.19 -7.04 12.21
CA ALA A 66 0.19 -5.58 12.28
C ALA A 66 1.53 -4.92 11.88
N ASN A 67 2.60 -5.70 11.72
CA ASN A 67 3.92 -5.18 11.35
C ASN A 67 4.05 -5.20 9.83
N LEU A 68 3.97 -4.02 9.21
CA LEU A 68 4.05 -3.83 7.76
C LEU A 68 5.43 -3.30 7.37
N TYR A 69 5.90 -3.66 6.19
CA TYR A 69 7.18 -3.25 5.62
C TYR A 69 7.10 -3.18 4.11
N ASP A 70 8.04 -2.46 3.50
CA ASP A 70 8.14 -2.25 2.05
C ASP A 70 6.82 -1.86 1.34
N PRO A 71 6.11 -0.80 1.79
CA PRO A 71 4.92 -0.34 1.06
C PRO A 71 5.31 0.35 -0.25
N GLU A 72 4.40 0.32 -1.22
CA GLU A 72 4.49 1.10 -2.45
C GLU A 72 3.50 2.27 -2.43
N VAL A 73 3.80 3.33 -3.18
CA VAL A 73 2.93 4.50 -3.32
C VAL A 73 2.56 4.68 -4.78
N ALA A 74 1.27 4.56 -5.09
CA ALA A 74 0.75 4.97 -6.39
C ALA A 74 0.19 6.40 -6.28
N SER A 75 0.68 7.32 -7.12
CA SER A 75 0.22 8.71 -7.17
C SER A 75 -0.50 9.03 -8.48
N LEU A 76 -1.46 9.95 -8.41
CA LEU A 76 -2.26 10.35 -9.58
C LEU A 76 -1.36 10.91 -10.69
N GLU A 77 -0.40 11.75 -10.31
CA GLU A 77 0.68 12.19 -11.17
C GLU A 77 1.87 11.24 -11.03
N LEU A 78 2.39 10.71 -12.14
CA LEU A 78 3.58 9.83 -12.12
C LEU A 78 4.88 10.63 -11.97
N LEU A 79 4.91 11.85 -12.47
CA LEU A 79 6.10 12.69 -12.54
C LEU A 79 5.91 13.98 -11.75
N ASP A 80 6.99 14.46 -11.15
CA ASP A 80 7.10 15.82 -10.59
C ASP A 80 8.43 16.41 -11.05
N ASP A 81 8.39 17.57 -11.71
CA ASP A 81 9.55 18.20 -12.37
C ASP A 81 10.39 17.26 -13.26
N GLY A 82 9.73 16.26 -13.88
CA GLY A 82 10.36 15.29 -14.78
C GLY A 82 10.95 14.05 -14.10
N GLU A 83 10.89 13.97 -12.77
CA GLU A 83 11.34 12.82 -11.98
C GLU A 83 10.16 11.93 -11.60
N ILE A 84 10.38 10.61 -11.57
CA ILE A 84 9.33 9.65 -11.17
C ILE A 84 9.11 9.74 -9.66
N LEU A 85 7.89 10.10 -9.27
CA LEU A 85 7.48 10.10 -7.87
C LEU A 85 7.49 8.67 -7.32
N PHE A 86 8.02 8.47 -6.11
CA PHE A 86 8.01 7.19 -5.39
C PHE A 86 8.63 6.01 -6.16
N CYS A 87 9.58 6.29 -7.06
CA CYS A 87 10.38 5.29 -7.76
C CYS A 87 9.57 4.35 -8.68
N ALA A 88 10.20 3.26 -9.13
CA ALA A 88 9.67 2.37 -10.16
C ALA A 88 8.41 1.57 -9.77
N GLY A 89 8.11 1.47 -8.46
CA GLY A 89 6.92 0.81 -7.95
C GLY A 89 5.63 1.63 -8.09
N ASN A 90 5.75 2.93 -8.39
CA ASN A 90 4.63 3.81 -8.64
C ASN A 90 3.97 3.51 -9.99
N LEU A 91 2.94 2.67 -9.97
CA LEU A 91 2.12 2.36 -11.15
C LEU A 91 0.99 3.38 -11.39
N SER A 92 1.03 4.49 -10.66
CA SER A 92 0.20 5.68 -10.82
C SER A 92 -1.31 5.36 -10.89
N LYS A 93 -2.03 6.07 -11.76
CA LYS A 93 -3.49 5.99 -11.87
C LYS A 93 -4.01 4.58 -12.13
N MET A 94 -3.26 3.74 -12.86
CA MET A 94 -3.68 2.37 -13.14
C MET A 94 -3.89 1.58 -11.84
N ALA A 95 -2.94 1.63 -10.91
CA ALA A 95 -3.06 0.88 -9.66
C ALA A 95 -4.12 1.47 -8.71
N ILE A 96 -4.31 2.80 -8.74
CA ILE A 96 -5.41 3.46 -8.03
C ILE A 96 -6.76 2.95 -8.55
N ASP A 97 -6.96 2.95 -9.87
CA ASP A 97 -8.21 2.53 -10.51
C ASP A 97 -8.50 1.05 -10.21
N THR A 98 -7.49 0.19 -10.27
CA THR A 98 -7.61 -1.24 -9.92
C THR A 98 -8.05 -1.42 -8.48
N PHE A 99 -7.41 -0.75 -7.52
CA PHE A 99 -7.81 -0.85 -6.12
C PHE A 99 -9.26 -0.41 -5.92
N ILE A 100 -9.66 0.73 -6.49
CA ILE A 100 -11.05 1.22 -6.38
C ILE A 100 -12.05 0.22 -6.98
N ALA A 101 -11.70 -0.45 -8.08
CA ALA A 101 -12.58 -1.41 -8.73
C ALA A 101 -12.84 -2.68 -7.91
N PHE A 102 -11.86 -3.13 -7.11
CA PHE A 102 -11.96 -4.36 -6.33
C PHE A 102 -12.28 -4.13 -4.85
N HIS A 103 -12.00 -2.93 -4.32
CA HIS A 103 -12.22 -2.61 -2.92
C HIS A 103 -13.71 -2.51 -2.59
N ALA A 104 -14.13 -3.25 -1.56
CA ALA A 104 -15.41 -3.06 -0.91
C ALA A 104 -15.16 -2.54 0.52
N CYS A 105 -15.79 -1.43 0.89
CA CYS A 105 -15.65 -0.89 2.23
C CYS A 105 -16.02 -1.94 3.28
N ASN A 106 -15.09 -2.21 4.19
CA ASN A 106 -15.24 -3.16 5.29
C ASN A 106 -15.50 -2.44 6.63
N LYS A 107 -15.66 -3.22 7.70
CA LYS A 107 -15.98 -2.72 9.05
C LYS A 107 -15.01 -1.65 9.58
N TYR A 108 -13.73 -1.68 9.17
CA TYR A 108 -12.75 -0.67 9.59
C TYR A 108 -12.91 0.63 8.80
N CYS A 109 -13.23 0.56 7.51
CA CYS A 109 -13.58 1.74 6.71
C CYS A 109 -14.80 2.46 7.31
N GLU A 110 -15.81 1.71 7.74
CA GLU A 110 -17.00 2.23 8.41
C GLU A 110 -16.68 2.84 9.77
N LEU A 111 -15.84 2.16 10.58
CA LEU A 111 -15.39 2.68 11.88
C LEU A 111 -14.64 4.01 11.77
N LEU A 112 -13.88 4.20 10.68
CA LEU A 112 -13.18 5.45 10.39
C LEU A 112 -14.05 6.47 9.64
N GLU A 113 -15.33 6.17 9.40
CA GLU A 113 -16.27 7.04 8.70
C GLU A 113 -15.76 7.53 7.33
N LEU A 114 -15.04 6.65 6.62
CA LEU A 114 -14.49 7.01 5.31
C LEU A 114 -15.60 7.19 4.28
N GLN A 115 -15.43 8.18 3.40
CA GLN A 115 -16.27 8.31 2.21
C GLN A 115 -16.19 7.01 1.40
N LYS A 116 -17.33 6.39 1.10
CA LYS A 116 -17.34 5.17 0.28
C LYS A 116 -16.73 5.43 -1.10
N LEU A 117 -15.83 4.53 -1.50
CA LEU A 117 -15.33 4.38 -2.87
C LEU A 117 -16.30 3.55 -3.70
#